data_AF-A0A1W0A733-F1
#
_entry.id   AF-A0A1W0A733-F1
#
_cell.length_a   1.000
_cell.length_b   1.000
_cell.length_c   1.000
_cell.angle_alpha   90.00
_cell.angle_beta   90.00
_cell.angle_gamma   90.00
#
_symmetry.space_group_name_H-M   'P 1'
#
loop_
_entity.id
_entity.type
_entity.pdbx_description
1 polymer ?
#
loop_
_entity_poly.entity_id
_entity_poly.type
_entity_poly.pdbx_seq_one_letter_code
_entity_poly.pdbx_strand_id
1 'polypeptide(L)'
;MYGSCADPTGNYRQRQGEGQFFLDIDRNVRVPVKVSICYLQMSNNQRSGCSWRTLSKGLVLCLAVGMCGLLFIDVTLINRSDLIWNHNSDTESKIISLSTTTRALNASENATNPSFNTTSNSTEAAQLESPNNESSKSTTIDLPDTPAPTTMEWVPPMLENKPKGTFKPQNIRFLTLADDKRHEICTLAASIYQQGNVLEVMGWDYSDTFFDGTSCGTRCHTPPGNTNNRFGQEKKLYWLLHYIEKKPDLHDDDLVLFTDAWDVIVNGDTTKLTELFLKHTNHERGIIFNGEPTCGDSFGIWGSYGDKLRNRNWRIKFEKKQTERGISGNDMCSAIAAKTLSNTLIPGPNWSLGSGGILGDVKSIREFLQRVHQIRKEQEDEYNNSPINSFLFEGDQILFQIAYLRFPDINVKIDANSEIFFVISYYISNGDFNEFIPGQGCTSNYMANGTSSRFAWNDVAPVFFHFPGGYKYMFDSCARPTIEYRRQRGAGQYFIDVDRSTNVSIKSICSSFA
;
A
#
# COMPACT_ATOMS: atom_id res chain seq x y z
N MET A 1 -44.08 3.63 -12.57
CA MET A 1 -44.57 4.90 -13.14
C MET A 1 -43.37 5.79 -13.42
N TYR A 2 -43.28 6.31 -14.64
CA TYR A 2 -42.15 7.05 -15.18
C TYR A 2 -41.90 8.40 -14.48
N GLY A 3 -40.63 8.80 -14.43
CA GLY A 3 -40.19 10.15 -14.08
C GLY A 3 -38.69 10.33 -14.38
N SER A 4 -38.38 10.68 -15.64
CA SER A 4 -37.05 11.09 -16.11
C SER A 4 -36.78 12.54 -15.72
N CYS A 5 -35.58 12.82 -15.20
CA CYS A 5 -34.98 14.16 -15.21
C CYS A 5 -33.59 14.07 -15.85
N ALA A 6 -33.58 14.06 -17.18
CA ALA A 6 -32.44 14.52 -17.95
C ALA A 6 -32.55 16.05 -18.11
N ASP A 7 -31.51 16.78 -17.74
CA ASP A 7 -31.25 18.13 -18.26
C ASP A 7 -29.97 18.06 -19.12
N PRO A 8 -30.07 18.21 -20.46
CA PRO A 8 -28.94 18.15 -21.38
C PRO A 8 -28.39 19.53 -21.78
N THR A 9 -28.51 20.58 -20.95
CA THR A 9 -28.00 21.92 -21.33
C THR A 9 -27.35 22.72 -20.18
N GLY A 10 -26.18 22.29 -19.73
CA GLY A 10 -25.30 23.14 -18.90
C GLY A 10 -24.47 24.12 -19.75
N ASN A 11 -24.87 25.39 -19.80
CA ASN A 11 -24.11 26.47 -20.46
C ASN A 11 -22.74 26.70 -19.77
N TYR A 12 -21.64 26.32 -20.42
CA TYR A 12 -20.28 26.68 -20.00
C TYR A 12 -19.87 28.03 -20.60
N ARG A 13 -19.51 29.02 -19.76
CA ARG A 13 -18.81 30.22 -20.24
C ARG A 13 -17.31 30.00 -20.17
N GLN A 14 -16.68 29.82 -21.33
CA GLN A 14 -15.23 29.80 -21.48
C GLN A 14 -14.73 31.26 -21.57
N ARG A 15 -13.83 31.67 -20.67
CA ARG A 15 -13.02 32.89 -20.85
C ARG A 15 -11.58 32.44 -21.08
N GLN A 16 -11.03 32.76 -22.25
CA GLN A 16 -9.62 32.59 -22.56
C GLN A 16 -8.88 33.91 -22.30
N GLY A 17 -7.75 33.83 -21.63
CA GLY A 17 -6.73 34.89 -21.62
C GLY A 17 -5.43 34.31 -22.17
N GLU A 18 -4.82 34.98 -23.14
CA GLU A 18 -3.49 34.62 -23.65
C GLU A 18 -2.42 35.45 -22.92
N GLY A 19 -1.35 34.79 -22.48
CA GLY A 19 -0.13 35.43 -22.01
C GLY A 19 1.10 34.78 -22.65
N GLN A 20 2.09 35.58 -23.05
CA GLN A 20 3.39 35.08 -23.51
C GLN A 20 4.35 35.00 -22.33
N PHE A 21 4.98 33.84 -22.16
CA PHE A 21 6.00 33.59 -21.14
C PHE A 21 7.27 33.07 -21.80
N PHE A 22 8.42 33.26 -21.14
CA PHE A 22 9.71 32.75 -21.61
C PHE A 22 10.24 31.72 -20.62
N LEU A 23 10.75 30.60 -21.14
CA LEU A 23 11.45 29.59 -20.35
C LEU A 23 12.97 29.76 -20.59
N ASP A 24 13.73 30.02 -19.52
CA ASP A 24 15.20 30.04 -19.55
C ASP A 24 15.70 28.62 -19.21
N ILE A 25 16.28 27.94 -20.21
CA ILE A 25 16.74 26.54 -20.07
C ILE A 25 18.24 26.50 -19.70
N ASP A 26 18.99 27.55 -20.04
CA ASP A 26 20.30 27.92 -19.51
C ASP A 26 20.60 29.39 -19.87
N ARG A 27 21.64 30.03 -19.31
CA ARG A 27 21.92 31.50 -19.35
C ARG A 27 21.87 32.19 -20.73
N ASN A 28 21.81 31.45 -21.84
CA ASN A 28 21.82 31.99 -23.20
C ASN A 28 20.69 31.47 -24.13
N VAL A 29 19.67 30.74 -23.64
CA VAL A 29 18.56 30.24 -24.49
C VAL A 29 17.20 30.57 -23.88
N ARG A 30 16.46 31.48 -24.53
CA ARG A 30 15.05 31.81 -24.24
C ARG A 30 14.12 31.19 -25.27
N VAL A 31 13.19 30.35 -24.82
CA VAL A 31 12.14 29.79 -25.67
C VAL A 31 10.81 30.46 -25.35
N PRO A 32 10.09 31.05 -26.32
CA PRO A 32 8.75 31.59 -26.10
C PRO A 32 7.75 30.44 -25.94
N VAL A 33 7.01 30.44 -24.82
CA VAL A 33 5.96 29.48 -24.53
C VAL A 33 4.62 30.21 -24.54
N LYS A 34 3.67 29.68 -25.33
CA LYS A 34 2.29 30.17 -25.37
C LYS A 34 1.48 29.36 -24.35
N VAL A 35 1.00 30.02 -23.29
CA VAL A 35 0.18 29.37 -22.26
C VAL A 35 -1.26 29.84 -22.42
N SER A 36 -2.19 28.89 -22.57
CA SER A 36 -3.64 29.16 -22.59
C SER A 36 -4.26 28.64 -21.29
N ILE A 37 -4.86 29.53 -20.51
CA ILE A 37 -5.53 29.18 -19.25
C ILE A 37 -7.04 29.15 -19.49
N CYS A 38 -7.68 28.01 -19.21
CA CYS A 38 -9.14 27.87 -19.24
C CYS A 38 -9.70 27.79 -17.81
N TYR A 39 -10.70 28.61 -17.52
CA TYR A 39 -11.45 28.55 -16.26
C TYR A 39 -12.83 27.92 -16.50
N LEU A 40 -13.23 27.02 -15.59
CA LEU A 40 -14.58 26.46 -15.52
C LEU A 40 -15.31 27.06 -14.31
N GLN A 41 -16.38 27.81 -14.56
CA GLN A 41 -17.20 28.42 -13.51
C GLN A 41 -18.63 27.83 -13.57
N MET A 42 -19.03 27.11 -12.52
CA MET A 42 -20.43 26.67 -12.33
C MET A 42 -21.24 27.78 -11.64
N SER A 43 -22.42 28.12 -12.16
CA SER A 43 -23.35 29.09 -11.56
C SER A 43 -24.52 28.40 -10.86
N ASN A 44 -24.79 28.74 -9.60
CA ASN A 44 -26.00 28.35 -8.88
C ASN A 44 -27.12 29.38 -9.09
N ASN A 45 -28.33 28.92 -9.41
CA ASN A 45 -29.56 29.68 -9.18
C ASN A 45 -30.47 28.91 -8.21
N GLN A 46 -30.64 29.48 -7.00
CA GLN A 46 -31.67 29.41 -5.92
C GLN A 46 -32.77 28.31 -5.96
N ARG A 47 -33.35 27.79 -4.86
CA ARG A 47 -33.42 28.14 -3.41
C ARG A 47 -34.02 26.94 -2.62
N SER A 48 -33.70 26.90 -1.32
CA SER A 48 -34.34 26.21 -0.18
C SER A 48 -33.75 24.86 0.32
N GLY A 49 -33.18 24.94 1.53
CA GLY A 49 -33.23 23.88 2.56
C GLY A 49 -32.17 22.78 2.54
N CYS A 50 -30.95 23.06 3.01
CA CYS A 50 -30.16 22.22 3.95
C CYS A 50 -28.66 22.59 3.96
N SER A 51 -28.13 22.65 5.19
CA SER A 51 -26.74 22.66 5.69
C SER A 51 -25.53 22.67 4.73
N TRP A 52 -24.56 23.52 5.08
CA TRP A 52 -23.29 23.81 4.40
C TRP A 52 -22.40 22.57 4.17
N ARG A 53 -22.03 22.32 2.90
CA ARG A 53 -20.84 21.55 2.51
C ARG A 53 -19.94 22.44 1.63
N THR A 54 -18.67 22.52 2.01
CA THR A 54 -17.59 23.21 1.31
C THR A 54 -17.28 22.47 -0.01
N LEU A 55 -17.44 23.14 -1.15
CA LEU A 55 -17.02 22.65 -2.48
C LEU A 55 -15.61 23.16 -2.81
N SER A 56 -14.69 22.25 -3.12
CA SER A 56 -13.32 22.52 -3.59
C SER A 56 -13.32 22.88 -5.09
N LYS A 57 -12.76 24.04 -5.45
CA LYS A 57 -12.49 24.45 -6.84
C LYS A 57 -11.10 23.95 -7.27
N GLY A 58 -10.99 23.21 -8.38
CA GLY A 58 -9.72 22.79 -8.99
C GLY A 58 -9.33 23.67 -10.18
N LEU A 59 -8.02 23.87 -10.39
CA LEU A 59 -7.45 24.54 -11.57
C LEU A 59 -6.76 23.47 -12.43
N VAL A 60 -7.00 23.46 -13.74
CA VAL A 60 -6.28 22.59 -14.70
C VAL A 60 -5.40 23.49 -15.57
N LEU A 61 -4.10 23.20 -15.61
CA LEU A 61 -3.14 23.92 -16.45
C LEU A 61 -2.65 22.96 -17.54
N CYS A 62 -2.84 23.31 -18.81
CA CYS A 62 -2.29 22.57 -19.94
C CYS A 62 -1.08 23.32 -20.49
N LEU A 63 0.09 22.67 -20.53
CA LEU A 63 1.31 23.19 -21.14
C LEU A 63 1.57 22.44 -22.45
N ALA A 64 1.59 23.17 -23.56
CA ALA A 64 2.06 22.66 -24.85
C ALA A 64 3.44 23.25 -25.14
N VAL A 65 4.47 22.41 -25.19
CA VAL A 65 5.83 22.82 -25.55
C VAL A 65 6.14 22.29 -26.94
N GLY A 66 6.28 23.18 -27.91
CA GLY A 66 6.65 22.82 -29.28
C GLY A 66 8.14 23.05 -29.52
N MET A 67 8.90 21.99 -29.73
CA MET A 67 10.12 22.06 -30.55
C MET A 67 9.93 21.11 -31.73
N CYS A 68 10.20 21.62 -32.94
CA CYS A 68 10.16 20.95 -34.24
C CYS A 68 9.76 19.45 -34.22
N GLY A 69 8.45 19.18 -34.37
CA GLY A 69 7.95 17.89 -34.86
C GLY A 69 7.36 16.90 -33.86
N LEU A 70 7.40 17.15 -32.54
CA LEU A 70 6.74 16.27 -31.54
C LEU A 70 5.90 17.10 -30.56
N LEU A 71 4.59 16.82 -30.53
CA LEU A 71 3.64 17.36 -29.54
C LEU A 71 3.53 16.34 -28.39
N PHE A 72 4.02 16.69 -27.21
CA PHE A 72 3.66 16.02 -25.95
C PHE A 72 2.62 16.88 -25.24
N ILE A 73 1.49 16.28 -24.88
CA ILE A 73 0.51 16.88 -23.97
C ILE A 73 0.74 16.20 -22.63
N ASP A 74 1.27 16.94 -21.67
CA ASP A 74 1.34 16.50 -20.27
C ASP A 74 0.23 17.23 -19.50
N VAL A 75 -0.65 16.46 -18.85
CA VAL A 75 -1.75 17.01 -18.04
C VAL A 75 -1.39 16.84 -16.58
N THR A 76 -0.87 17.91 -15.97
CA THR A 76 -0.56 17.91 -14.53
C THR A 76 -1.72 18.49 -13.74
N LEU A 77 -2.29 17.71 -12.83
CA LEU A 77 -3.23 18.18 -11.82
C LEU A 77 -2.44 18.80 -10.66
N ILE A 78 -2.43 20.13 -10.56
CA ILE A 78 -1.78 20.83 -9.45
C ILE A 78 -2.77 20.89 -8.27
N ASN A 79 -2.41 20.26 -7.16
CA ASN A 79 -3.14 20.39 -5.90
C ASN A 79 -2.82 21.76 -5.26
N ARG A 80 -3.80 22.39 -4.60
CA ARG A 80 -3.68 23.77 -4.06
C ARG A 80 -2.52 23.98 -3.06
N SER A 81 -1.93 22.90 -2.56
CA SER A 81 -0.77 22.91 -1.65
C SER A 81 0.53 23.45 -2.28
N ASP A 82 0.63 23.51 -3.62
CA ASP A 82 1.88 23.93 -4.29
C ASP A 82 1.90 25.43 -4.68
N LEU A 83 0.82 26.17 -4.35
CA LEU A 83 0.71 27.61 -4.59
C LEU A 83 0.99 28.40 -3.30
N ILE A 84 2.24 28.82 -3.10
CA ILE A 84 2.58 29.79 -2.06
C ILE A 84 2.02 31.16 -2.47
N TRP A 85 0.91 31.57 -1.84
CA TRP A 85 0.39 32.94 -1.95
C TRP A 85 1.11 33.84 -0.94
N ASN A 86 2.14 34.54 -1.39
CA ASN A 86 2.69 35.66 -0.62
C ASN A 86 1.83 36.91 -0.87
N HIS A 87 0.97 37.24 0.08
CA HIS A 87 0.38 38.57 0.17
C HIS A 87 1.34 39.45 0.94
N ASN A 88 2.18 40.22 0.25
CA ASN A 88 2.72 41.47 0.76
C ASN A 88 3.16 42.40 -0.39
N SER A 89 2.64 43.63 -0.30
CA SER A 89 3.06 44.91 -0.89
C SER A 89 3.16 45.07 -2.40
N ASP A 90 2.48 46.12 -2.87
CA ASP A 90 2.60 46.84 -4.13
C ASP A 90 4.02 46.93 -4.68
N THR A 91 4.28 46.25 -5.79
CA THR A 91 5.06 46.68 -6.98
C THR A 91 5.28 45.47 -7.91
N GLU A 92 5.51 45.74 -9.19
CA GLU A 92 5.60 44.79 -10.30
C GLU A 92 6.60 43.63 -10.10
N SER A 93 6.37 42.56 -10.90
CA SER A 93 7.14 41.30 -11.06
C SER A 93 6.78 40.14 -10.11
N LYS A 94 5.87 39.27 -10.58
CA LYS A 94 5.59 37.96 -9.97
C LYS A 94 6.56 36.93 -10.52
N ILE A 95 7.56 36.55 -9.73
CA ILE A 95 8.39 35.37 -9.98
C ILE A 95 7.71 34.16 -9.31
N ILE A 96 7.32 33.16 -10.10
CA ILE A 96 6.90 31.84 -9.62
C ILE A 96 8.12 30.93 -9.78
N SER A 97 8.75 30.50 -8.68
CA SER A 97 9.80 29.47 -8.74
C SER A 97 9.15 28.09 -8.69
N LEU A 98 9.14 27.38 -9.82
CA LEU A 98 8.89 25.94 -9.86
C LEU A 98 10.22 25.22 -9.58
N SER A 99 10.30 24.45 -8.50
CA SER A 99 11.41 23.50 -8.30
C SER A 99 11.04 22.16 -8.94
N THR A 100 11.40 21.98 -10.21
CA THR A 100 11.39 20.67 -10.86
C THR A 100 12.59 19.88 -10.37
N THR A 101 12.35 18.87 -9.52
CA THR A 101 13.44 17.94 -9.13
C THR A 101 13.54 16.84 -10.17
N THR A 102 14.25 17.10 -11.26
CA THR A 102 14.68 16.07 -12.21
C THR A 102 15.99 15.48 -11.71
N ARG A 103 15.97 14.31 -11.05
CA ARG A 103 17.21 13.55 -10.76
C ARG A 103 17.46 12.53 -11.87
N ALA A 104 18.30 12.92 -12.82
CA ALA A 104 19.03 11.99 -13.67
C ALA A 104 20.17 11.34 -12.85
N LEU A 105 20.36 10.05 -13.08
CA LEU A 105 21.47 9.23 -12.58
C LEU A 105 22.80 9.79 -13.08
N ASN A 106 23.78 9.96 -12.18
CA ASN A 106 25.21 9.81 -12.47
C ASN A 106 25.96 9.49 -11.17
N ALA A 107 26.80 8.45 -11.23
CA ALA A 107 27.62 7.93 -10.15
C ALA A 107 29.07 8.43 -10.27
N SER A 108 29.70 8.66 -9.10
CA SER A 108 31.15 8.83 -8.80
C SER A 108 31.89 9.99 -9.50
N GLU A 109 32.82 10.72 -8.91
CA GLU A 109 33.66 10.47 -7.72
C GLU A 109 34.38 11.77 -7.30
N ASN A 110 34.84 11.77 -6.05
CA ASN A 110 35.95 12.55 -5.46
C ASN A 110 35.68 13.75 -4.52
N ALA A 111 35.76 13.39 -3.23
CA ALA A 111 36.78 13.85 -2.29
C ALA A 111 36.70 15.31 -1.80
N THR A 112 36.00 15.45 -0.67
CA THR A 112 36.35 16.41 0.38
C THR A 112 37.74 16.11 0.94
N ASN A 113 38.70 17.04 0.76
CA ASN A 113 39.89 17.10 1.60
C ASN A 113 39.59 17.91 2.87
N PRO A 114 40.02 17.44 4.06
CA PRO A 114 39.98 18.22 5.28
C PRO A 114 41.16 19.21 5.34
N SER A 115 40.94 20.29 6.07
CA SER A 115 41.92 21.33 6.40
C SER A 115 43.19 20.79 7.07
N PHE A 116 44.37 21.20 6.59
CA PHE A 116 45.55 21.39 7.43
C PHE A 116 46.42 22.54 6.92
N ASN A 117 46.94 23.29 7.89
CA ASN A 117 47.84 24.44 7.76
C ASN A 117 49.27 24.02 7.34
N THR A 118 50.07 25.04 7.07
CA THR A 118 51.56 25.14 7.08
C THR A 118 52.38 24.83 5.80
N THR A 119 52.78 25.93 5.15
CA THR A 119 54.15 26.36 4.72
C THR A 119 55.11 25.41 4.00
N SER A 120 55.58 25.89 2.83
CA SER A 120 56.97 26.25 2.46
C SER A 120 57.57 25.64 1.17
N ASN A 121 57.99 26.59 0.30
CA ASN A 121 59.20 26.65 -0.57
C ASN A 121 59.40 25.63 -1.72
N SER A 122 59.37 26.12 -2.98
CA SER A 122 60.52 26.40 -3.90
C SER A 122 60.99 25.13 -4.64
N THR A 123 61.33 25.06 -5.94
CA THR A 123 61.92 26.00 -6.93
C THR A 123 61.93 25.28 -8.31
N GLU A 124 61.88 26.04 -9.42
CA GLU A 124 62.72 25.99 -10.67
C GLU A 124 63.35 24.66 -11.19
N ALA A 125 63.60 24.39 -12.48
CA ALA A 125 63.61 25.16 -13.73
C ALA A 125 63.87 24.24 -14.98
N ALA A 126 63.64 24.84 -16.17
CA ALA A 126 64.32 24.69 -17.49
C ALA A 126 64.30 23.34 -18.24
N GLN A 127 63.77 23.22 -19.47
CA GLN A 127 64.19 23.77 -20.80
C GLN A 127 65.60 23.38 -21.29
N LEU A 128 65.69 22.60 -22.39
CA LEU A 128 66.42 22.98 -23.62
C LEU A 128 66.18 21.99 -24.79
N GLU A 129 66.25 22.51 -26.01
CA GLU A 129 65.83 21.95 -27.30
C GLU A 129 66.97 21.32 -28.17
N SER A 130 66.58 20.35 -29.02
CA SER A 130 66.91 20.14 -30.46
C SER A 130 68.35 19.81 -30.94
N PRO A 131 68.56 19.36 -32.21
CA PRO A 131 67.87 18.30 -33.00
C PRO A 131 68.87 17.40 -33.77
N ASN A 132 68.42 16.30 -34.37
CA ASN A 132 68.86 15.90 -35.72
C ASN A 132 67.99 14.81 -36.37
N ASN A 133 67.73 15.02 -37.66
CA ASN A 133 66.96 14.22 -38.61
C ASN A 133 67.59 12.85 -38.89
N GLU A 134 66.78 11.80 -38.96
CA GLU A 134 66.88 10.80 -40.02
C GLU A 134 65.53 10.12 -40.29
N SER A 135 65.30 9.83 -41.57
CA SER A 135 64.02 9.52 -42.21
C SER A 135 63.53 8.09 -41.96
N SER A 136 62.20 7.94 -42.08
CA SER A 136 61.46 6.74 -42.55
C SER A 136 60.83 5.82 -41.50
N LYS A 137 59.57 6.11 -41.13
CA LYS A 137 58.40 5.19 -41.19
C LYS A 137 57.22 5.85 -40.47
N SER A 138 56.19 6.22 -41.23
CA SER A 138 54.91 6.70 -40.70
C SER A 138 54.26 5.56 -39.91
N THR A 139 54.41 5.61 -38.60
CA THR A 139 53.68 4.77 -37.66
C THR A 139 52.50 5.61 -37.20
N THR A 140 51.29 5.26 -37.64
CA THR A 140 50.05 5.84 -37.14
C THR A 140 50.02 5.55 -35.64
N ILE A 141 50.14 6.59 -34.82
CA ILE A 141 49.90 6.50 -33.37
C ILE A 141 48.39 6.54 -33.21
N ASP A 142 47.80 5.37 -33.02
CA ASP A 142 46.41 5.26 -32.56
C ASP A 142 46.30 5.95 -31.19
N LEU A 143 45.40 6.93 -31.10
CA LEU A 143 45.00 7.47 -29.80
C LEU A 143 44.48 6.32 -28.94
N PRO A 144 44.77 6.28 -27.63
CA PRO A 144 44.14 5.31 -26.76
C PRO A 144 42.62 5.54 -26.80
N ASP A 145 41.91 4.53 -27.28
CA ASP A 145 40.46 4.48 -27.29
C ASP A 145 39.94 4.84 -25.90
N THR A 146 39.13 5.90 -25.84
CA THR A 146 38.34 6.18 -24.65
C THR A 146 37.43 4.97 -24.45
N PRO A 147 37.51 4.24 -23.31
CA PRO A 147 36.67 3.08 -23.12
C PRO A 147 35.22 3.54 -23.21
N ALA A 148 34.48 2.96 -24.15
CA ALA A 148 33.05 3.19 -24.31
C ALA A 148 32.36 3.05 -22.95
N PRO A 149 31.34 3.87 -22.65
CA PRO A 149 30.61 3.77 -21.39
C PRO A 149 30.13 2.33 -21.27
N THR A 150 30.64 1.63 -20.25
CA THR A 150 30.27 0.25 -20.00
C THR A 150 28.79 0.31 -19.65
N THR A 151 27.93 -0.07 -20.60
CA THR A 151 26.54 -0.34 -20.30
C THR A 151 26.59 -1.44 -19.25
N MET A 152 26.31 -1.10 -17.98
CA MET A 152 25.88 -2.09 -17.02
C MET A 152 24.62 -2.70 -17.62
N GLU A 153 24.79 -3.82 -18.30
CA GLU A 153 23.68 -4.66 -18.68
C GLU A 153 23.03 -5.06 -17.36
N TRP A 154 21.80 -4.57 -17.15
CA TRP A 154 21.01 -5.01 -16.02
C TRP A 154 20.74 -6.49 -16.22
N VAL A 155 21.55 -7.33 -15.57
CA VAL A 155 21.25 -8.74 -15.44
C VAL A 155 20.19 -8.80 -14.35
N PRO A 156 18.94 -9.23 -14.65
CA PRO A 156 17.97 -9.49 -13.61
C PRO A 156 18.64 -10.40 -12.58
N PRO A 157 18.48 -10.17 -11.26
CA PRO A 157 18.92 -11.17 -10.30
C PRO A 157 18.23 -12.48 -10.71
N MET A 158 19.01 -13.44 -11.21
CA MET A 158 18.52 -14.80 -11.36
C MET A 158 18.28 -15.29 -9.94
N LEU A 159 17.05 -15.08 -9.45
CA LEU A 159 16.53 -15.91 -8.39
C LEU A 159 16.65 -17.34 -8.91
N GLU A 160 17.51 -18.13 -8.28
CA GLU A 160 17.56 -19.57 -8.50
C GLU A 160 16.11 -20.09 -8.36
N ASN A 161 15.48 -20.42 -9.50
CA ASN A 161 14.12 -20.93 -9.58
C ASN A 161 13.97 -22.35 -8.99
N LYS A 162 14.89 -22.77 -8.12
CA LYS A 162 14.75 -23.98 -7.33
C LYS A 162 14.20 -23.61 -5.96
N PRO A 163 13.07 -24.20 -5.54
CA PRO A 163 12.57 -24.01 -4.19
C PRO A 163 13.66 -24.40 -3.20
N LYS A 164 14.06 -23.45 -2.35
CA LYS A 164 15.14 -23.69 -1.36
C LYS A 164 14.60 -24.36 -0.11
N GLY A 165 13.34 -24.11 0.23
CA GLY A 165 12.69 -24.66 1.40
C GLY A 165 12.07 -26.06 1.19
N THR A 166 11.80 -26.74 2.30
CA THR A 166 11.19 -28.08 2.36
C THR A 166 9.96 -28.13 3.26
N PHE A 167 9.41 -26.96 3.62
CA PHE A 167 8.27 -26.86 4.52
C PHE A 167 7.03 -27.53 3.91
N LYS A 168 6.29 -28.26 4.75
CA LYS A 168 5.06 -28.97 4.39
C LYS A 168 3.97 -28.60 5.39
N PRO A 169 3.04 -27.71 5.03
CA PRO A 169 1.94 -27.34 5.91
C PRO A 169 1.02 -28.53 6.18
N GLN A 170 0.39 -28.56 7.35
CA GLN A 170 -0.58 -29.58 7.73
C GLN A 170 -2.01 -29.17 7.32
N ASN A 171 -2.73 -28.47 8.18
CA ASN A 171 -4.10 -28.00 7.91
C ASN A 171 -4.11 -26.49 7.67
N ILE A 172 -5.20 -25.96 7.12
CA ILE A 172 -5.46 -24.52 7.07
C ILE A 172 -6.68 -24.17 7.92
N ARG A 173 -6.55 -23.16 8.78
CA ARG A 173 -7.65 -22.59 9.60
C ARG A 173 -8.02 -21.23 9.04
N PHE A 174 -9.32 -20.97 8.89
CA PHE A 174 -9.84 -19.68 8.45
C PHE A 174 -10.33 -18.92 9.66
N LEU A 175 -9.76 -17.75 9.92
CA LEU A 175 -9.95 -16.99 11.14
C LEU A 175 -10.42 -15.56 10.83
N THR A 176 -11.34 -15.04 11.62
CA THR A 176 -11.69 -13.62 11.60
C THR A 176 -12.02 -13.11 13.01
N LEU A 177 -12.10 -11.80 13.17
CA LEU A 177 -12.57 -11.13 14.37
C LEU A 177 -13.87 -10.39 14.04
N ALA A 178 -14.96 -10.74 14.72
CA ALA A 178 -16.26 -10.12 14.54
C ALA A 178 -16.90 -9.92 15.91
N ASP A 179 -17.08 -8.68 16.34
CA ASP A 179 -17.53 -8.36 17.69
C ASP A 179 -19.04 -8.15 17.83
N ASP A 180 -19.77 -7.99 16.73
CA ASP A 180 -21.23 -7.86 16.72
C ASP A 180 -21.91 -8.82 15.72
N LYS A 181 -23.23 -8.96 15.84
CA LYS A 181 -24.05 -9.87 15.02
C LYS A 181 -24.43 -9.27 13.67
N ARG A 182 -23.45 -8.74 12.93
CA ARG A 182 -23.65 -8.22 11.57
C ARG A 182 -23.91 -9.32 10.57
N HIS A 183 -24.68 -9.01 9.53
CA HIS A 183 -25.11 -9.99 8.52
C HIS A 183 -24.01 -10.27 7.48
N GLU A 184 -23.04 -9.36 7.37
CA GLU A 184 -21.91 -9.42 6.45
C GLU A 184 -21.05 -10.68 6.69
N ILE A 185 -20.97 -11.18 7.94
CA ILE A 185 -20.26 -12.43 8.29
C ILE A 185 -20.79 -13.63 7.50
N CYS A 186 -22.09 -13.63 7.16
CA CYS A 186 -22.73 -14.75 6.49
C CYS A 186 -22.12 -15.00 5.11
N THR A 187 -21.74 -13.94 4.38
CA THR A 187 -21.11 -14.06 3.05
C THR A 187 -19.77 -14.79 3.14
N LEU A 188 -18.93 -14.38 4.10
CA LEU A 188 -17.62 -14.98 4.32
C LEU A 188 -17.77 -16.43 4.80
N ALA A 189 -18.54 -16.66 5.87
CA ALA A 189 -18.75 -17.98 6.45
C ALA A 189 -19.34 -18.98 5.45
N ALA A 190 -20.37 -18.58 4.69
CA ALA A 190 -20.98 -19.45 3.69
C ALA A 190 -20.02 -19.78 2.54
N SER A 191 -19.18 -18.82 2.13
CA SER A 191 -18.21 -19.02 1.05
C SER A 191 -17.08 -19.97 1.46
N ILE A 192 -16.57 -19.85 2.69
CA ILE A 192 -15.57 -20.76 3.26
C ILE A 192 -16.17 -22.17 3.42
N TYR A 193 -17.39 -22.26 3.97
CA TYR A 193 -18.09 -23.53 4.18
C TYR A 193 -18.25 -24.35 2.90
N GLN A 194 -18.64 -23.70 1.82
CA GLN A 194 -18.88 -24.38 0.55
C GLN A 194 -17.63 -24.87 -0.16
N GLN A 195 -16.47 -24.39 0.27
CA GLN A 195 -15.19 -24.85 -0.24
C GLN A 195 -14.56 -25.91 0.68
N GLY A 196 -15.36 -26.48 1.61
CA GLY A 196 -14.96 -27.61 2.45
C GLY A 196 -14.26 -27.22 3.76
N ASN A 197 -14.28 -25.93 4.12
CA ASN A 197 -13.61 -25.41 5.31
C ASN A 197 -14.62 -24.84 6.32
N VAL A 198 -14.18 -24.45 7.51
CA VAL A 198 -15.06 -23.79 8.50
C VAL A 198 -14.40 -22.49 8.95
N LEU A 199 -15.17 -21.41 8.96
CA LEU A 199 -14.72 -20.14 9.51
C LEU A 199 -14.73 -20.21 11.04
N GLU A 200 -13.63 -19.82 11.66
CA GLU A 200 -13.49 -19.58 13.08
C GLU A 200 -13.60 -18.08 13.35
N VAL A 201 -14.47 -17.71 14.28
CA VAL A 201 -14.80 -16.32 14.60
C VAL A 201 -14.44 -16.05 16.06
N MET A 202 -13.50 -15.13 16.26
CA MET A 202 -13.12 -14.60 17.57
C MET A 202 -13.99 -13.42 17.96
N GLY A 203 -14.16 -13.21 19.26
CA GLY A 203 -14.83 -12.04 19.83
C GLY A 203 -16.34 -12.01 19.58
N TRP A 204 -16.93 -13.12 19.11
CA TRP A 204 -18.28 -13.18 18.58
C TRP A 204 -19.33 -12.76 19.61
N ASP A 205 -20.33 -12.01 19.15
CA ASP A 205 -21.45 -11.57 19.98
C ASP A 205 -20.98 -10.87 21.27
N TYR A 206 -20.14 -9.85 21.09
CA TYR A 206 -19.60 -8.99 22.13
C TYR A 206 -18.79 -9.69 23.23
N SER A 207 -18.18 -10.85 22.95
CA SER A 207 -17.36 -11.54 23.94
C SER A 207 -16.19 -10.69 24.47
N ASP A 208 -15.99 -10.71 25.81
CA ASP A 208 -14.81 -10.19 26.54
C ASP A 208 -13.71 -11.24 26.71
N THR A 209 -14.12 -12.50 26.64
CA THR A 209 -13.40 -13.62 27.24
C THR A 209 -12.92 -14.53 26.14
N PHE A 210 -11.64 -14.87 26.22
CA PHE A 210 -11.04 -15.85 25.35
C PHE A 210 -11.58 -17.26 25.67
N PHE A 211 -11.35 -18.21 24.77
CA PHE A 211 -11.81 -19.60 24.88
C PHE A 211 -11.25 -20.37 26.10
N ASP A 212 -10.22 -19.85 26.78
CA ASP A 212 -9.67 -20.40 28.02
C ASP A 212 -10.21 -19.70 29.29
N GLY A 213 -11.18 -18.81 29.13
CA GLY A 213 -11.79 -18.03 30.22
C GLY A 213 -10.97 -16.82 30.67
N THR A 214 -9.80 -16.57 30.09
CA THR A 214 -9.02 -15.35 30.37
C THR A 214 -9.51 -14.15 29.56
N SER A 215 -9.04 -12.94 29.88
CA SER A 215 -9.43 -11.72 29.15
C SER A 215 -8.29 -10.70 29.15
N CYS A 216 -8.25 -9.89 28.10
CA CYS A 216 -7.42 -8.68 28.03
C CYS A 216 -8.10 -7.43 28.63
N GLY A 217 -9.21 -7.62 29.35
CA GLY A 217 -9.92 -6.57 30.07
C GLY A 217 -10.60 -5.58 29.13
N THR A 218 -10.51 -4.29 29.45
CA THR A 218 -11.12 -3.22 28.63
C THR A 218 -10.60 -3.18 27.19
N ARG A 219 -9.41 -3.76 26.91
CA ARG A 219 -8.84 -3.84 25.56
C ARG A 219 -9.49 -4.94 24.69
N CYS A 220 -10.27 -5.84 25.28
CA CYS A 220 -10.99 -6.89 24.55
C CYS A 220 -12.32 -6.39 23.96
N HIS A 221 -12.71 -5.15 24.28
CA HIS A 221 -13.92 -4.53 23.81
C HIS A 221 -13.64 -3.19 23.13
N THR A 222 -14.44 -2.91 22.10
CA THR A 222 -14.67 -1.56 21.63
C THR A 222 -15.88 -1.03 22.41
N PRO A 223 -15.74 0.00 23.27
CA PRO A 223 -16.88 0.52 24.01
C PRO A 223 -17.98 1.03 23.05
N PRO A 224 -19.27 0.79 23.33
CA PRO A 224 -20.36 1.24 22.47
C PRO A 224 -20.30 2.74 22.19
N GLY A 225 -20.44 3.14 20.93
CA GLY A 225 -20.40 4.55 20.50
C GLY A 225 -19.01 5.20 20.50
N ASN A 226 -17.95 4.44 20.80
CA ASN A 226 -16.59 4.95 20.76
C ASN A 226 -16.05 4.97 19.32
N THR A 227 -15.62 6.14 18.87
CA THR A 227 -15.03 6.36 17.55
C THR A 227 -13.50 6.29 17.56
N ASN A 228 -12.88 5.98 18.71
CA ASN A 228 -11.44 5.84 18.80
C ASN A 228 -11.00 4.51 18.18
N ASN A 229 -10.44 4.62 16.97
CA ASN A 229 -9.93 3.52 16.16
C ASN A 229 -8.96 2.61 16.94
N ARG A 230 -8.24 3.14 17.92
CA ARG A 230 -7.28 2.38 18.73
C ARG A 230 -7.90 1.18 19.45
N PHE A 231 -9.14 1.28 19.96
CA PHE A 231 -9.75 0.17 20.70
C PHE A 231 -10.02 -1.03 19.81
N GLY A 232 -10.60 -0.81 18.62
CA GLY A 232 -10.87 -1.89 17.67
C GLY A 232 -9.60 -2.56 17.18
N GLN A 233 -8.54 -1.78 16.94
CA GLN A 233 -7.27 -2.32 16.44
C GLN A 233 -6.45 -3.02 17.53
N GLU A 234 -6.43 -2.51 18.76
CA GLU A 234 -5.85 -3.24 19.89
C GLU A 234 -6.57 -4.56 20.13
N LYS A 235 -7.91 -4.55 20.09
CA LYS A 235 -8.71 -5.77 20.22
C LYS A 235 -8.22 -6.83 19.23
N LYS A 236 -8.08 -6.48 17.95
CA LYS A 236 -7.53 -7.40 16.92
C LYS A 236 -6.20 -8.03 17.31
N LEU A 237 -5.25 -7.23 17.77
CA LEU A 237 -3.93 -7.71 18.17
C LEU A 237 -3.97 -8.67 19.37
N TYR A 238 -4.75 -8.36 20.40
CA TYR A 238 -4.84 -9.21 21.58
C TYR A 238 -5.54 -10.53 21.26
N TRP A 239 -6.66 -10.50 20.53
CA TRP A 239 -7.39 -11.69 20.13
C TRP A 239 -6.55 -12.62 19.25
N LEU A 240 -5.90 -12.06 18.23
CA LEU A 240 -5.07 -12.84 17.33
C LEU A 240 -3.85 -13.45 18.04
N LEU A 241 -3.16 -12.68 18.89
CA LEU A 241 -2.03 -13.19 19.68
C LEU A 241 -2.48 -14.31 20.62
N HIS A 242 -3.59 -14.14 21.32
CA HIS A 242 -4.10 -15.14 22.26
C HIS A 242 -4.48 -16.44 21.55
N TYR A 243 -5.19 -16.34 20.41
CA TYR A 243 -5.52 -17.50 19.59
C TYR A 243 -4.28 -18.29 19.19
N ILE A 244 -3.27 -17.62 18.63
CA ILE A 244 -2.05 -18.27 18.12
C ILE A 244 -1.18 -18.85 19.24
N GLU A 245 -1.20 -18.26 20.45
CA GLU A 245 -0.42 -18.75 21.59
C GLU A 245 -1.11 -19.84 22.40
N LYS A 246 -2.44 -19.84 22.47
CA LYS A 246 -3.19 -20.61 23.48
C LYS A 246 -4.15 -21.64 22.90
N LYS A 247 -4.46 -21.62 21.60
CA LYS A 247 -5.42 -22.57 21.01
C LYS A 247 -4.84 -24.00 21.10
N PRO A 248 -5.46 -24.93 21.85
CA PRO A 248 -4.82 -26.19 22.23
C PRO A 248 -4.64 -27.18 21.08
N ASP A 249 -5.47 -27.09 20.04
CA ASP A 249 -5.45 -27.94 18.85
C ASP A 249 -4.71 -27.31 17.65
N LEU A 250 -4.00 -26.20 17.86
CA LEU A 250 -3.30 -25.48 16.81
C LEU A 250 -1.82 -25.90 16.72
N HIS A 251 -1.44 -26.60 15.65
CA HIS A 251 -0.07 -27.08 15.45
C HIS A 251 0.81 -26.00 14.80
N ASP A 252 2.10 -25.99 15.12
CA ASP A 252 3.09 -25.05 14.55
C ASP A 252 3.23 -25.10 13.01
N ASP A 253 2.72 -26.16 12.38
CA ASP A 253 2.77 -26.42 10.94
C ASP A 253 1.42 -26.20 10.26
N ASP A 254 0.37 -25.90 11.03
CA ASP A 254 -0.89 -25.46 10.45
C ASP A 254 -0.70 -24.07 9.85
N LEU A 255 -1.44 -23.78 8.79
CA LEU A 255 -1.63 -22.44 8.25
C LEU A 255 -2.83 -21.79 8.93
N VAL A 256 -2.73 -20.50 9.18
CA VAL A 256 -3.86 -19.65 9.56
C VAL A 256 -4.02 -18.58 8.50
N LEU A 257 -5.22 -18.51 7.92
CA LEU A 257 -5.66 -17.37 7.12
C LEU A 257 -6.55 -16.48 8.00
N PHE A 258 -6.03 -15.31 8.38
CA PHE A 258 -6.81 -14.26 9.03
C PHE A 258 -7.32 -13.25 8.00
N THR A 259 -8.56 -12.79 8.14
CA THR A 259 -9.08 -11.67 7.36
C THR A 259 -10.10 -10.84 8.14
N ASP A 260 -10.28 -9.58 7.76
CA ASP A 260 -11.35 -8.73 8.31
C ASP A 260 -12.74 -9.31 7.99
N ALA A 261 -13.70 -9.12 8.91
CA ALA A 261 -15.00 -9.78 8.83
C ALA A 261 -16.02 -9.07 7.91
N TRP A 262 -15.93 -7.75 7.80
CA TRP A 262 -17.08 -6.92 7.39
C TRP A 262 -17.04 -6.41 5.96
N ASP A 263 -15.86 -6.32 5.36
CA ASP A 263 -15.63 -5.71 4.06
C ASP A 263 -14.76 -6.60 3.18
N VAL A 264 -14.85 -7.92 3.38
CA VAL A 264 -14.10 -8.93 2.64
C VAL A 264 -15.04 -9.91 1.96
N ILE A 265 -14.70 -10.28 0.73
CA ILE A 265 -15.44 -11.26 -0.08
C ILE A 265 -14.48 -12.33 -0.58
N VAL A 266 -14.93 -13.59 -0.54
CA VAL A 266 -14.24 -14.70 -1.20
C VAL A 266 -14.54 -14.65 -2.70
N ASN A 267 -13.61 -14.09 -3.47
CA ASN A 267 -13.69 -13.99 -4.91
C ASN A 267 -13.27 -15.29 -5.62
N GLY A 268 -12.19 -15.91 -5.13
CA GLY A 268 -11.55 -17.05 -5.79
C GLY A 268 -11.69 -18.38 -5.06
N ASP A 269 -10.76 -19.28 -5.37
CA ASP A 269 -10.70 -20.64 -4.85
C ASP A 269 -9.71 -20.73 -3.68
N THR A 270 -10.24 -20.99 -2.49
CA THR A 270 -9.50 -21.11 -1.24
C THR A 270 -8.65 -22.39 -1.17
N THR A 271 -8.92 -23.39 -2.02
CA THR A 271 -8.12 -24.64 -2.04
C THR A 271 -6.69 -24.40 -2.54
N LYS A 272 -6.44 -23.28 -3.22
CA LYS A 272 -5.11 -22.88 -3.72
C LYS A 272 -4.23 -22.21 -2.69
N LEU A 273 -4.75 -21.84 -1.52
CA LEU A 273 -4.02 -21.03 -0.53
C LEU A 273 -2.72 -21.68 -0.07
N THR A 274 -2.70 -23.00 0.11
CA THR A 274 -1.49 -23.73 0.50
C THR A 274 -0.40 -23.67 -0.58
N GLU A 275 -0.78 -23.80 -1.85
CA GLU A 275 0.14 -23.69 -2.98
C GLU A 275 0.68 -22.26 -3.11
N LEU A 276 -0.21 -21.27 -3.03
CA LEU A 276 0.15 -19.85 -3.08
C LEU A 276 1.08 -19.48 -1.92
N PHE A 277 0.81 -19.98 -0.71
CA PHE A 277 1.68 -19.80 0.44
C PHE A 277 3.11 -20.29 0.14
N LEU A 278 3.24 -21.56 -0.28
CA LEU A 278 4.55 -22.16 -0.58
C LEU A 278 5.27 -21.43 -1.71
N LYS A 279 4.55 -20.98 -2.74
CA LYS A 279 5.12 -20.18 -3.84
C LYS A 279 5.70 -18.86 -3.33
N HIS A 280 4.95 -18.12 -2.52
CA HIS A 280 5.35 -16.80 -2.01
C HIS A 280 6.47 -16.89 -0.97
N THR A 281 6.48 -17.93 -0.13
CA THR A 281 7.51 -18.13 0.90
C THR A 281 8.72 -18.94 0.42
N ASN A 282 8.79 -19.30 -0.87
CA ASN A 282 9.86 -20.14 -1.44
C ASN A 282 9.99 -21.50 -0.72
N HIS A 283 8.85 -22.10 -0.38
CA HIS A 283 8.71 -23.36 0.35
C HIS A 283 9.33 -23.36 1.75
N GLU A 284 9.52 -22.17 2.34
CA GLU A 284 9.92 -22.00 3.73
C GLU A 284 8.71 -21.63 4.60
N ARG A 285 8.91 -21.67 5.92
CA ARG A 285 7.98 -21.06 6.87
C ARG A 285 7.93 -19.56 6.64
N GLY A 286 6.81 -18.93 6.99
CA GLY A 286 6.66 -17.50 6.82
C GLY A 286 5.23 -17.01 7.00
N ILE A 287 5.06 -15.74 6.63
CA ILE A 287 3.80 -15.02 6.70
C ILE A 287 3.67 -14.16 5.45
N ILE A 288 2.47 -14.08 4.90
CA ILE A 288 2.11 -13.23 3.77
C ILE A 288 1.01 -12.28 4.25
N PHE A 289 1.26 -10.99 4.15
CA PHE A 289 0.26 -9.95 4.40
C PHE A 289 -0.38 -9.51 3.08
N ASN A 290 -1.60 -8.99 3.15
CA ASN A 290 -2.22 -8.32 2.01
C ASN A 290 -1.39 -7.09 1.59
N GLY A 291 -1.33 -6.83 0.27
CA GLY A 291 -0.76 -5.61 -0.27
C GLY A 291 -1.76 -4.46 -0.24
N GLU A 292 -1.31 -3.28 0.18
CA GLU A 292 -2.03 -2.01 0.06
C GLU A 292 -1.34 -1.02 -0.90
N PRO A 293 -2.09 -0.08 -1.52
CA PRO A 293 -1.50 0.91 -2.42
C PRO A 293 -0.55 1.88 -1.69
N THR A 294 -0.81 2.13 -0.40
CA THR A 294 -0.06 3.07 0.43
C THR A 294 -0.06 2.62 1.89
N CYS A 295 0.56 3.41 2.75
CA CYS A 295 0.51 3.28 4.20
C CYS A 295 -0.65 4.11 4.77
N GLY A 296 -1.81 4.06 4.12
CA GLY A 296 -2.94 4.99 4.32
C GLY A 296 -3.44 5.04 5.76
N ASP A 297 -3.57 3.88 6.41
CA ASP A 297 -4.00 3.73 7.80
C ASP A 297 -2.83 3.78 8.81
N SER A 298 -1.71 4.37 8.40
CA SER A 298 -0.48 4.48 9.22
C SER A 298 0.33 5.74 8.86
N PHE A 299 1.49 5.60 8.21
CA PHE A 299 2.39 6.72 7.92
C PHE A 299 1.85 7.72 6.88
N GLY A 300 0.82 7.33 6.14
CA GLY A 300 0.06 8.15 5.19
C GLY A 300 -1.12 8.92 5.80
N ILE A 301 -1.43 8.73 7.09
CA ILE A 301 -2.56 9.42 7.76
C ILE A 301 -2.29 10.94 7.80
N TRP A 302 -3.25 11.75 7.41
CA TRP A 302 -3.13 13.21 7.49
C TRP A 302 -3.38 13.77 8.90
N GLY A 303 -2.89 14.98 9.15
CA GLY A 303 -3.15 15.71 10.40
C GLY A 303 -2.13 15.44 11.50
N SER A 304 -2.39 16.03 12.67
CA SER A 304 -1.41 16.15 13.76
C SER A 304 -0.90 14.80 14.28
N TYR A 305 -1.73 13.76 14.28
CA TYR A 305 -1.31 12.42 14.65
C TYR A 305 -0.31 11.83 13.63
N GLY A 306 -0.64 11.88 12.34
CA GLY A 306 0.25 11.42 11.28
C GLY A 306 1.56 12.20 11.23
N ASP A 307 1.54 13.49 11.54
CA ASP A 307 2.76 14.31 11.63
C ASP A 307 3.69 13.81 12.74
N LYS A 308 3.15 13.35 13.87
CA LYS A 308 3.96 12.72 14.93
C LYS A 308 4.66 11.44 14.43
N LEU A 309 3.96 10.61 13.64
CA LEU A 309 4.56 9.41 13.03
C LEU A 309 5.66 9.78 12.03
N ARG A 310 5.41 10.76 11.15
CA ARG A 310 6.34 11.19 10.09
C ARG A 310 7.58 11.91 10.61
N ASN A 311 7.42 12.71 11.66
CA ASN A 311 8.53 13.47 12.27
C ASN A 311 9.44 12.60 13.16
N ARG A 312 9.02 11.37 13.49
CA ARG A 312 9.85 10.42 14.23
C ARG A 312 10.88 9.75 13.33
N ASN A 313 12.05 9.45 13.89
CA ASN A 313 13.07 8.62 13.25
C ASN A 313 12.88 7.15 13.67
N TRP A 314 12.81 6.27 12.68
CA TRP A 314 12.52 4.84 12.84
C TRP A 314 13.73 4.01 12.49
N ARG A 315 14.00 2.99 13.27
CA ARG A 315 15.10 2.07 13.01
C ARG A 315 14.62 0.90 12.17
N ILE A 316 15.29 0.67 11.05
CA ILE A 316 14.89 -0.33 10.06
C ILE A 316 16.06 -1.16 9.56
N LYS A 317 15.74 -2.32 9.00
CA LYS A 317 16.68 -3.30 8.47
C LYS A 317 15.98 -4.22 7.45
N PHE A 318 16.39 -4.20 6.18
CA PHE A 318 15.72 -5.02 5.16
C PHE A 318 16.12 -6.49 5.23
N GLU A 319 17.38 -6.77 5.55
CA GLU A 319 17.93 -8.13 5.63
C GLU A 319 18.69 -8.37 6.94
N LYS A 320 18.74 -9.63 7.39
CA LYS A 320 19.41 -10.05 8.62
C LYS A 320 20.86 -9.56 8.77
N LYS A 321 21.62 -9.43 7.69
CA LYS A 321 23.04 -9.04 7.74
C LYS A 321 23.27 -7.53 7.64
N GLN A 322 22.25 -6.74 7.37
CA GLN A 322 22.38 -5.29 7.25
C GLN A 322 22.56 -4.62 8.62
N THR A 323 23.31 -3.51 8.64
CA THR A 323 23.36 -2.62 9.80
C THR A 323 22.02 -1.90 9.94
N GLU A 324 21.52 -1.79 11.18
CA GLU A 324 20.33 -1.01 11.48
C GLU A 324 20.56 0.46 11.08
N ARG A 325 19.58 1.07 10.39
CA ARG A 325 19.64 2.47 9.97
C ARG A 325 18.38 3.23 10.37
N GLY A 326 18.53 4.52 10.64
CA GLY A 326 17.42 5.44 10.87
C GLY A 326 16.79 5.90 9.55
N ILE A 327 15.47 6.01 9.50
CA ILE A 327 14.74 6.73 8.47
C ILE A 327 13.67 7.63 9.08
N SER A 328 13.35 8.72 8.39
CA SER A 328 12.18 9.52 8.74
C SER A 328 10.91 8.69 8.54
N GLY A 329 9.89 8.94 9.35
CA GLY A 329 8.56 8.37 9.14
C GLY A 329 7.95 8.73 7.78
N ASN A 330 8.39 9.84 7.17
CA ASN A 330 8.03 10.17 5.78
C ASN A 330 8.47 9.09 4.77
N ASP A 331 9.57 8.40 5.05
CA ASP A 331 10.18 7.42 4.15
C ASP A 331 9.75 5.98 4.46
N MET A 332 8.96 5.75 5.52
CA MET A 332 8.56 4.40 5.94
C MET A 332 7.82 3.66 4.84
N CYS A 333 6.92 4.32 4.12
CA CYS A 333 6.16 3.65 3.06
C CYS A 333 7.03 3.26 1.87
N SER A 334 7.93 4.15 1.46
CA SER A 334 8.93 3.87 0.43
C SER A 334 9.86 2.74 0.86
N ALA A 335 10.24 2.67 2.13
CA ALA A 335 11.07 1.60 2.66
C ALA A 335 10.36 0.24 2.67
N ILE A 336 9.07 0.20 3.00
CA ILE A 336 8.23 -1.01 2.89
C ILE A 336 8.18 -1.45 1.43
N ALA A 337 7.79 -0.54 0.53
CA ALA A 337 7.69 -0.83 -0.90
C ALA A 337 9.02 -1.33 -1.48
N ALA A 338 10.15 -0.71 -1.12
CA ALA A 338 11.47 -1.14 -1.54
C ALA A 338 11.81 -2.56 -1.05
N LYS A 339 11.50 -2.88 0.21
CA LYS A 339 11.69 -4.23 0.75
C LYS A 339 10.79 -5.24 0.03
N THR A 340 9.52 -4.90 -0.22
CA THR A 340 8.58 -5.72 -1.00
C THR A 340 9.10 -5.98 -2.41
N LEU A 341 9.52 -4.94 -3.13
CA LEU A 341 10.06 -5.05 -4.49
C LEU A 341 11.31 -5.93 -4.53
N SER A 342 12.17 -5.89 -3.51
CA SER A 342 13.36 -6.75 -3.45
C SER A 342 13.07 -8.22 -3.21
N ASN A 343 11.86 -8.57 -2.75
CA ASN A 343 11.52 -9.94 -2.34
C ASN A 343 10.32 -10.55 -3.09
N THR A 344 9.76 -9.80 -4.03
CA THR A 344 8.58 -10.18 -4.83
C THR A 344 9.00 -10.60 -6.23
N LEU A 345 8.47 -11.74 -6.70
CA LEU A 345 8.77 -12.28 -8.03
C LEU A 345 7.99 -11.59 -9.16
N ILE A 346 6.75 -11.17 -8.89
CA ILE A 346 5.85 -10.60 -9.89
C ILE A 346 5.28 -9.28 -9.35
N PRO A 347 5.45 -8.15 -10.05
CA PRO A 347 4.90 -6.88 -9.63
C PRO A 347 3.36 -6.85 -9.76
N GLY A 348 2.68 -6.16 -8.85
CA GLY A 348 1.24 -5.87 -8.96
C GLY A 348 0.91 -4.51 -8.35
N PRO A 349 -0.37 -4.14 -8.17
CA PRO A 349 -0.74 -2.75 -7.90
C PRO A 349 -0.42 -2.28 -6.48
N ASN A 350 -0.28 -3.19 -5.51
CA ASN A 350 -0.25 -2.85 -4.09
C ASN A 350 1.05 -3.34 -3.42
N TRP A 351 1.79 -2.46 -2.75
CA TRP A 351 3.19 -2.71 -2.34
C TRP A 351 3.47 -2.51 -0.87
N SER A 352 2.57 -1.80 -0.19
CA SER A 352 2.63 -1.54 1.24
C SER A 352 2.03 -2.73 2.00
N LEU A 353 2.45 -2.93 3.25
CA LEU A 353 1.86 -3.93 4.12
C LEU A 353 0.49 -3.42 4.61
N GLY A 354 -0.55 -4.18 4.32
CA GLY A 354 -1.86 -4.08 4.96
C GLY A 354 -2.03 -5.09 6.08
N SER A 355 -2.95 -4.82 7.00
CA SER A 355 -3.20 -5.66 8.19
C SER A 355 -4.51 -6.47 8.11
N GLY A 356 -5.34 -6.22 7.09
CA GLY A 356 -6.67 -6.83 6.92
C GLY A 356 -6.65 -8.27 6.38
N GLY A 357 -5.49 -8.78 5.97
CA GLY A 357 -5.31 -10.15 5.48
C GLY A 357 -3.94 -10.71 5.83
N ILE A 358 -3.91 -11.90 6.42
CA ILE A 358 -2.69 -12.61 6.82
C ILE A 358 -2.83 -14.08 6.42
N LEU A 359 -1.83 -14.66 5.77
CA LEU A 359 -1.71 -16.10 5.59
C LEU A 359 -0.31 -16.54 6.03
N GLY A 360 -0.20 -17.44 7.00
CA GLY A 360 1.11 -17.90 7.48
C GLY A 360 1.05 -19.19 8.28
N ASP A 361 2.20 -19.83 8.50
CA ASP A 361 2.27 -20.93 9.46
C ASP A 361 2.24 -20.41 10.90
N VAL A 362 1.63 -21.19 11.78
CA VAL A 362 1.39 -20.82 13.18
C VAL A 362 2.68 -20.43 13.89
N LYS A 363 3.79 -21.14 13.66
CA LYS A 363 5.07 -20.81 14.29
C LYS A 363 5.57 -19.42 13.90
N SER A 364 5.59 -19.13 12.59
CA SER A 364 6.02 -17.81 12.11
C SER A 364 5.07 -16.71 12.55
N ILE A 365 3.75 -16.91 12.47
CA ILE A 365 2.75 -15.94 12.96
C ILE A 365 2.98 -15.64 14.44
N ARG A 366 3.19 -16.67 15.27
CA ARG A 366 3.44 -16.50 16.70
C ARG A 366 4.66 -15.63 16.96
N GLU A 367 5.78 -15.96 16.31
CA GLU A 367 7.02 -15.20 16.47
C GLU A 367 6.83 -13.73 16.06
N PHE A 368 6.13 -13.48 14.95
CA PHE A 368 5.89 -12.13 14.46
C PHE A 368 4.95 -11.33 15.38
N LEU A 369 3.86 -11.93 15.86
CA LEU A 369 2.95 -11.27 16.80
C LEU A 369 3.62 -10.96 18.14
N GLN A 370 4.55 -11.81 18.60
CA GLN A 370 5.37 -11.52 19.76
C GLN A 370 6.26 -10.28 19.54
N ARG A 371 6.82 -10.11 18.33
CA ARG A 371 7.59 -8.91 17.94
C ARG A 371 6.71 -7.66 17.84
N VAL A 372 5.52 -7.79 17.27
CA VAL A 372 4.51 -6.71 17.22
C VAL A 372 4.14 -6.27 18.64
N HIS A 373 3.91 -7.23 19.54
CA HIS A 373 3.59 -6.95 20.93
C HIS A 373 4.77 -6.36 21.71
N GLN A 374 6.00 -6.75 21.37
CA GLN A 374 7.22 -6.12 21.87
C GLN A 374 7.26 -4.63 21.51
N ILE A 375 7.06 -4.26 20.24
CA ILE A 375 7.04 -2.85 19.80
C ILE A 375 5.95 -2.06 20.54
N ARG A 376 4.75 -2.65 20.67
CA ARG A 376 3.63 -2.03 21.39
C ARG A 376 3.99 -1.71 22.85
N LYS A 377 4.59 -2.67 23.56
CA LYS A 377 5.05 -2.46 24.96
C LYS A 377 6.10 -1.36 25.05
N GLU A 378 7.12 -1.40 24.18
CA GLU A 378 8.17 -0.36 24.13
C GLU A 378 7.56 1.04 23.91
N GLN A 379 6.55 1.15 23.04
CA GLN A 379 5.83 2.40 22.79
C GLN A 379 5.01 2.85 24.02
N GLU A 380 4.24 1.95 24.64
CA GLU A 380 3.47 2.27 25.84
C GLU A 380 4.37 2.72 27.00
N ASP A 381 5.51 2.06 27.20
CA ASP A 381 6.49 2.42 28.22
C ASP A 381 7.10 3.80 27.93
N GLU A 382 7.44 4.10 26.67
CA GLU A 382 7.90 5.43 26.26
C GLU A 382 6.83 6.51 26.52
N TYR A 383 5.56 6.23 26.21
CA TYR A 383 4.46 7.14 26.48
C TYR A 383 4.24 7.37 27.98
N ASN A 384 4.27 6.31 28.78
CA ASN A 384 4.11 6.42 30.23
C ASN A 384 5.23 7.23 30.88
N ASN A 385 6.46 7.10 30.36
CA ASN A 385 7.62 7.86 30.85
C ASN A 385 7.61 9.33 30.40
N SER A 386 7.10 9.64 29.21
CA SER A 386 7.04 11.02 28.70
C SER A 386 5.81 11.28 27.82
N PRO A 387 4.61 11.47 28.41
CA PRO A 387 3.38 11.66 27.64
C PRO A 387 3.37 12.91 26.76
N ILE A 388 4.18 13.92 27.09
CA ILE A 388 4.30 15.18 26.36
C ILE A 388 5.10 15.01 25.06
N ASN A 389 6.12 14.13 25.08
CA ASN A 389 7.04 13.96 23.96
C ASN A 389 6.80 12.66 23.17
N SER A 390 5.86 11.84 23.61
CA SER A 390 5.51 10.55 22.99
C SER A 390 4.00 10.49 22.71
N PHE A 391 3.56 9.43 22.05
CA PHE A 391 2.16 9.22 21.67
C PHE A 391 1.86 7.73 21.52
N LEU A 392 0.61 7.36 21.82
CA LEU A 392 0.10 6.00 21.61
C LEU A 392 -0.13 5.72 20.13
N PHE A 393 0.16 4.50 19.68
CA PHE A 393 -0.26 4.09 18.34
C PHE A 393 -1.77 3.88 18.27
N GLU A 394 -2.39 4.40 17.22
CA GLU A 394 -3.84 4.37 17.01
C GLU A 394 -4.30 3.18 16.15
N GLY A 395 -3.37 2.50 15.47
CA GLY A 395 -3.67 1.39 14.58
C GLY A 395 -2.66 0.24 14.67
N ASP A 396 -3.14 -0.97 14.46
CA ASP A 396 -2.37 -2.21 14.37
C ASP A 396 -1.45 -2.22 13.15
N GLN A 397 -1.89 -1.66 12.02
CA GLN A 397 -1.09 -1.54 10.80
C GLN A 397 0.26 -0.86 11.01
N ILE A 398 0.33 0.17 11.88
CA ILE A 398 1.59 0.84 12.24
C ILE A 398 2.56 -0.17 12.87
N LEU A 399 2.07 -0.98 13.81
CA LEU A 399 2.88 -1.96 14.52
C LEU A 399 3.37 -3.07 13.58
N PHE A 400 2.50 -3.58 12.70
CA PHE A 400 2.86 -4.60 11.72
C PHE A 400 3.92 -4.09 10.73
N GLN A 401 3.77 -2.86 10.24
CA GLN A 401 4.72 -2.23 9.32
C GLN A 401 6.10 -1.98 9.96
N ILE A 402 6.13 -1.52 11.22
CA ILE A 402 7.39 -1.39 11.97
C ILE A 402 8.02 -2.77 12.18
N ALA A 403 7.23 -3.77 12.57
CA ALA A 403 7.74 -5.13 12.78
C ALA A 403 8.33 -5.73 11.49
N TYR A 404 7.65 -5.55 10.36
CA TYR A 404 8.12 -5.97 9.04
C TYR A 404 9.50 -5.40 8.72
N LEU A 405 9.76 -4.14 9.05
CA LEU A 405 11.04 -3.49 8.77
C LEU A 405 12.11 -3.70 9.85
N ARG A 406 11.74 -4.03 11.09
CA ARG A 406 12.68 -4.16 12.20
C ARG A 406 13.16 -5.60 12.44
N PHE A 407 12.37 -6.59 12.05
CA PHE A 407 12.65 -8.02 12.31
C PHE A 407 12.76 -8.82 11.01
N PRO A 408 13.82 -8.61 10.19
CA PRO A 408 14.00 -9.30 8.91
C PRO A 408 14.38 -10.79 9.06
N ASP A 409 14.56 -11.28 10.29
CA ASP A 409 14.81 -12.70 10.58
C ASP A 409 13.57 -13.58 10.33
N ILE A 410 12.37 -12.99 10.39
CA ILE A 410 11.11 -13.68 10.11
C ILE A 410 10.81 -13.49 8.62
N ASN A 411 10.51 -14.59 7.92
CA ASN A 411 10.18 -14.58 6.51
C ASN A 411 8.77 -14.01 6.27
N VAL A 412 8.68 -12.69 6.31
CA VAL A 412 7.44 -11.95 6.04
C VAL A 412 7.45 -11.45 4.60
N LYS A 413 6.32 -11.66 3.90
CA LYS A 413 6.05 -11.25 2.53
C LYS A 413 4.81 -10.36 2.49
N ILE A 414 4.69 -9.61 1.39
CA ILE A 414 3.48 -8.86 1.05
C ILE A 414 3.00 -9.39 -0.29
N ASP A 415 1.71 -9.69 -0.39
CA ASP A 415 1.06 -10.20 -1.59
C ASP A 415 0.91 -9.10 -2.66
N ALA A 416 2.04 -8.70 -3.24
CA ALA A 416 2.09 -7.56 -4.14
C ALA A 416 1.48 -7.84 -5.52
N ASN A 417 1.45 -9.10 -5.95
CA ASN A 417 0.73 -9.53 -7.17
C ASN A 417 -0.75 -9.83 -6.92
N SER A 418 -1.21 -9.75 -5.66
CA SER A 418 -2.60 -9.89 -5.25
C SER A 418 -3.21 -11.23 -5.65
N GLU A 419 -2.44 -12.33 -5.56
CA GLU A 419 -2.96 -13.67 -5.85
C GLU A 419 -3.87 -14.18 -4.73
N ILE A 420 -3.59 -13.80 -3.48
CA ILE A 420 -4.36 -14.20 -2.30
C ILE A 420 -5.34 -13.09 -1.93
N PHE A 421 -4.84 -11.89 -1.66
CA PHE A 421 -5.60 -10.74 -1.21
C PHE A 421 -5.46 -9.59 -2.21
N PHE A 422 -6.58 -9.19 -2.81
CA PHE A 422 -6.66 -7.93 -3.55
C PHE A 422 -7.41 -6.89 -2.72
N VAL A 423 -6.67 -5.90 -2.23
CA VAL A 423 -7.25 -4.71 -1.61
C VAL A 423 -7.63 -3.72 -2.70
N ILE A 424 -8.90 -3.32 -2.75
CA ILE A 424 -9.37 -2.33 -3.72
C ILE A 424 -8.60 -1.02 -3.53
N SER A 425 -8.05 -0.49 -4.62
CA SER A 425 -7.21 0.71 -4.60
C SER A 425 -7.41 1.60 -5.82
N TYR A 426 -6.79 2.78 -5.80
CA TYR A 426 -6.81 3.73 -6.92
C TYR A 426 -5.85 3.36 -8.06
N TYR A 427 -5.06 2.28 -7.92
CA TYR A 427 -4.15 1.81 -8.98
C TYR A 427 -4.84 0.96 -10.04
N ILE A 428 -6.12 0.59 -9.82
CA ILE A 428 -6.91 -0.13 -10.83
C ILE A 428 -7.84 0.79 -11.61
N SER A 429 -7.98 0.50 -12.89
CA SER A 429 -8.78 1.20 -13.88
C SER A 429 -9.81 0.28 -14.53
N ASN A 430 -10.75 0.88 -15.27
CA ASN A 430 -11.71 0.11 -16.06
C ASN A 430 -10.98 -0.82 -17.03
N GLY A 431 -11.32 -2.10 -17.01
CA GLY A 431 -10.69 -3.13 -17.85
C GLY A 431 -9.54 -3.88 -17.19
N ASP A 432 -9.06 -3.45 -16.02
CA ASP A 432 -8.04 -4.19 -15.25
C ASP A 432 -8.61 -5.47 -14.65
N PHE A 433 -9.91 -5.47 -14.36
CA PHE A 433 -10.67 -6.65 -13.99
C PHE A 433 -11.77 -6.91 -15.00
N ASN A 434 -12.05 -8.18 -15.28
CA ASN A 434 -13.12 -8.58 -16.19
C ASN A 434 -14.52 -8.35 -15.60
N GLU A 435 -14.71 -8.51 -14.29
CA GLU A 435 -16.03 -8.43 -13.63
C GLU A 435 -16.04 -7.46 -12.44
N PHE A 436 -15.18 -6.44 -12.49
CA PHE A 436 -15.14 -5.35 -11.51
C PHE A 436 -14.82 -4.01 -12.19
N ILE A 437 -15.61 -2.98 -11.86
CA ILE A 437 -15.51 -1.63 -12.42
C ILE A 437 -15.20 -0.65 -11.29
N PRO A 438 -14.01 -0.01 -11.27
CA PRO A 438 -13.68 1.03 -10.30
C PRO A 438 -14.78 2.12 -10.20
N GLY A 439 -15.21 2.42 -8.98
CA GLY A 439 -16.28 3.39 -8.74
C GLY A 439 -17.71 2.80 -8.75
N GLN A 440 -17.90 1.59 -9.28
CA GLN A 440 -19.21 0.92 -9.35
C GLN A 440 -19.22 -0.42 -8.60
N GLY A 441 -18.08 -1.10 -8.57
CA GLY A 441 -17.90 -2.42 -7.98
C GLY A 441 -18.13 -3.55 -8.98
N CYS A 442 -18.65 -4.70 -8.54
CA CYS A 442 -18.82 -5.88 -9.38
C CYS A 442 -19.95 -5.73 -10.40
N THR A 443 -19.75 -6.33 -11.58
CA THR A 443 -20.74 -6.35 -12.67
C THR A 443 -21.89 -7.34 -12.37
N SER A 444 -22.90 -7.39 -13.23
CA SER A 444 -23.97 -8.39 -13.14
C SER A 444 -23.52 -9.82 -13.48
N ASN A 445 -22.39 -9.99 -14.17
CA ASN A 445 -21.86 -11.31 -14.53
C ASN A 445 -20.94 -11.87 -13.44
N TYR A 446 -20.48 -11.02 -12.52
CA TYR A 446 -19.72 -11.45 -11.36
C TYR A 446 -20.49 -12.52 -10.57
N MET A 447 -19.84 -13.65 -10.30
CA MET A 447 -20.42 -14.83 -9.65
C MET A 447 -21.65 -15.44 -10.34
N ALA A 448 -22.02 -14.98 -11.54
CA ALA A 448 -22.99 -15.68 -12.37
C ALA A 448 -22.37 -17.04 -12.74
N ASN A 449 -22.92 -18.11 -12.17
CA ASN A 449 -22.41 -19.48 -12.22
C ASN A 449 -21.07 -19.72 -11.49
N GLY A 450 -20.67 -18.83 -10.59
CA GLY A 450 -19.43 -18.96 -9.81
C GLY A 450 -18.19 -18.43 -10.51
N THR A 451 -18.40 -17.59 -11.53
CA THR A 451 -17.31 -16.93 -12.24
C THR A 451 -16.70 -15.84 -11.35
N SER A 452 -15.46 -16.04 -10.92
CA SER A 452 -14.68 -15.06 -10.17
C SER A 452 -14.24 -13.90 -11.06
N SER A 453 -14.05 -12.71 -10.48
CA SER A 453 -13.37 -11.61 -11.16
C SER A 453 -11.87 -11.89 -11.23
N ARG A 454 -11.25 -11.56 -12.36
CA ARG A 454 -9.85 -11.83 -12.71
C ARG A 454 -9.18 -10.59 -13.25
N PHE A 455 -7.90 -10.47 -12.97
CA PHE A 455 -7.05 -9.49 -13.64
C PHE A 455 -6.97 -9.79 -15.13
N ALA A 456 -7.21 -8.77 -15.96
CA ALA A 456 -7.22 -8.94 -17.42
C ALA A 456 -5.82 -9.23 -18.01
N TRP A 457 -4.75 -8.77 -17.34
CA TRP A 457 -3.38 -8.88 -17.88
C TRP A 457 -2.67 -10.21 -17.56
N ASN A 458 -3.07 -10.93 -16.51
CA ASN A 458 -2.44 -12.20 -16.12
C ASN A 458 -3.44 -13.33 -15.79
N ASP A 459 -4.73 -13.10 -15.97
CA ASP A 459 -5.82 -14.05 -15.71
C ASP A 459 -5.88 -14.60 -14.27
N VAL A 460 -5.19 -13.94 -13.33
CA VAL A 460 -5.21 -14.29 -11.91
C VAL A 460 -6.55 -13.86 -11.31
N ALA A 461 -7.20 -14.79 -10.61
CA ALA A 461 -8.36 -14.51 -9.75
C ALA A 461 -7.87 -14.39 -8.29
N PRO A 462 -7.83 -13.18 -7.70
CA PRO A 462 -7.50 -13.04 -6.28
C PRO A 462 -8.44 -13.88 -5.42
N VAL A 463 -7.95 -14.56 -4.39
CA VAL A 463 -8.82 -15.38 -3.53
C VAL A 463 -9.80 -14.49 -2.75
N PHE A 464 -9.34 -13.34 -2.26
CA PHE A 464 -10.13 -12.39 -1.48
C PHE A 464 -10.12 -11.00 -2.12
N PHE A 465 -11.29 -10.35 -2.15
CA PHE A 465 -11.40 -8.91 -2.35
C PHE A 465 -11.63 -8.24 -1.00
N HIS A 466 -10.85 -7.21 -0.69
CA HIS A 466 -10.97 -6.40 0.52
C HIS A 466 -11.31 -4.95 0.17
N PHE A 467 -12.37 -4.41 0.75
CA PHE A 467 -12.94 -3.11 0.45
C PHE A 467 -12.69 -2.10 1.60
N PRO A 468 -11.46 -1.59 1.76
CA PRO A 468 -11.11 -0.78 2.92
C PRO A 468 -11.72 0.62 2.84
N GLY A 469 -11.92 1.22 4.02
CA GLY A 469 -12.19 2.65 4.19
C GLY A 469 -13.16 3.25 3.17
N GLY A 470 -12.65 4.16 2.34
CA GLY A 470 -13.43 4.88 1.33
C GLY A 470 -13.99 4.02 0.19
N TYR A 471 -13.63 2.74 0.08
CA TYR A 471 -14.10 1.83 -0.98
C TYR A 471 -15.24 0.92 -0.53
N LYS A 472 -15.63 0.96 0.76
CA LYS A 472 -16.74 0.15 1.32
C LYS A 472 -18.07 0.32 0.55
N TYR A 473 -18.32 1.48 -0.07
CA TYR A 473 -19.54 1.71 -0.86
C TYR A 473 -19.70 0.76 -2.05
N MET A 474 -18.62 0.12 -2.52
CA MET A 474 -18.68 -0.89 -3.59
C MET A 474 -18.88 -2.31 -3.08
N PHE A 475 -18.76 -2.57 -1.77
CA PHE A 475 -18.82 -3.92 -1.20
C PHE A 475 -20.09 -4.66 -1.60
N ASP A 476 -21.26 -4.03 -1.43
CA ASP A 476 -22.57 -4.66 -1.67
C ASP A 476 -22.74 -5.15 -3.11
N SER A 477 -22.15 -4.45 -4.08
CA SER A 477 -22.20 -4.83 -5.50
C SER A 477 -21.59 -6.22 -5.75
N CYS A 478 -20.61 -6.61 -4.94
CA CYS A 478 -19.91 -7.89 -5.01
C CYS A 478 -20.47 -8.89 -3.99
N ALA A 479 -20.87 -8.42 -2.79
CA ALA A 479 -21.33 -9.29 -1.71
C ALA A 479 -22.67 -9.94 -2.07
N ARG A 480 -23.61 -9.17 -2.65
CA ARG A 480 -24.93 -9.66 -3.03
C ARG A 480 -24.89 -10.83 -4.03
N PRO A 481 -24.25 -10.72 -5.22
CA PRO A 481 -24.15 -11.85 -6.15
C PRO A 481 -23.38 -13.04 -5.54
N THR A 482 -22.40 -12.80 -4.66
CA THR A 482 -21.74 -13.87 -3.90
C THR A 482 -22.74 -14.61 -3.01
N ILE A 483 -23.50 -13.91 -2.18
CA ILE A 483 -24.55 -14.50 -1.33
C ILE A 483 -25.54 -15.28 -2.19
N GLU A 484 -26.02 -14.70 -3.29
CA GLU A 484 -27.01 -15.33 -4.18
C GLU A 484 -26.50 -16.66 -4.75
N TYR A 485 -25.25 -16.69 -5.21
CA TYR A 485 -24.59 -17.89 -5.71
C TYR A 485 -24.40 -18.94 -4.60
N ARG A 486 -23.97 -18.51 -3.41
CA ARG A 486 -23.70 -19.42 -2.29
C ARG A 486 -25.00 -19.97 -1.70
N ARG A 487 -26.03 -19.18 -1.46
CA ARG A 487 -27.30 -19.64 -0.87
C ARG A 487 -27.87 -20.90 -1.52
N GLN A 488 -27.76 -21.04 -2.84
CA GLN A 488 -28.29 -22.18 -3.59
C GLN A 488 -27.56 -23.51 -3.31
N ARG A 489 -26.43 -23.50 -2.59
CA ARG A 489 -25.45 -24.59 -2.57
C ARG A 489 -25.14 -25.17 -1.18
N GLY A 490 -25.84 -24.79 -0.11
CA GLY A 490 -25.54 -25.36 1.19
C GLY A 490 -26.67 -25.29 2.21
N ALA A 491 -27.14 -26.46 2.64
CA ALA A 491 -27.87 -26.61 3.90
C ALA A 491 -26.88 -26.84 5.05
N GLY A 492 -27.25 -26.45 6.27
CA GLY A 492 -26.48 -26.76 7.48
C GLY A 492 -25.20 -25.92 7.68
N GLN A 493 -25.04 -24.83 6.93
CA GLN A 493 -23.86 -23.98 7.03
C GLN A 493 -23.73 -23.33 8.42
N TYR A 494 -22.50 -23.31 8.93
CA TYR A 494 -22.17 -22.74 10.22
C TYR A 494 -20.74 -22.16 10.22
N PHE A 495 -20.45 -21.34 11.22
CA PHE A 495 -19.09 -21.01 11.64
C PHE A 495 -18.92 -21.38 13.12
N ILE A 496 -17.67 -21.40 13.59
CA ILE A 496 -17.36 -21.67 14.98
C ILE A 496 -17.18 -20.34 15.72
N ASP A 497 -18.00 -20.11 16.74
CA ASP A 497 -17.68 -19.15 17.79
C ASP A 497 -16.56 -19.77 18.64
N VAL A 498 -15.34 -19.27 18.45
CA VAL A 498 -14.13 -19.80 19.08
C VAL A 498 -14.23 -19.67 20.59
N ASP A 499 -14.72 -18.53 21.06
CA ASP A 499 -14.72 -18.11 22.45
C ASP A 499 -15.57 -19.04 23.31
N ARG A 500 -16.72 -19.45 22.76
CA ARG A 500 -17.66 -20.37 23.45
C ARG A 500 -17.51 -21.81 22.99
N SER A 501 -16.66 -22.07 21.99
CA SER A 501 -16.50 -23.38 21.35
C SER A 501 -17.83 -23.96 20.85
N THR A 502 -18.65 -23.12 20.22
CA THR A 502 -19.98 -23.50 19.72
C THR A 502 -20.15 -23.24 18.23
N ASN A 503 -20.91 -24.11 17.56
CA ASN A 503 -21.30 -23.89 16.17
C ASN A 503 -22.45 -22.90 16.08
N VAL A 504 -22.26 -21.80 15.35
CA VAL A 504 -23.28 -20.79 15.06
C VAL A 504 -23.81 -21.01 13.65
N SER A 505 -25.08 -21.36 13.55
CA SER A 505 -25.71 -21.60 12.25
C SER A 505 -25.88 -20.29 11.48
N ILE A 506 -25.44 -20.25 10.21
CA ILE A 506 -25.53 -19.03 9.38
C ILE A 506 -26.98 -18.55 9.25
N LYS A 507 -27.95 -19.47 9.10
CA LYS A 507 -29.37 -19.12 8.98
C LYS A 507 -29.96 -18.43 10.22
N SER A 508 -29.32 -18.57 11.39
CA SER A 508 -29.76 -17.91 12.61
C SER A 508 -29.46 -16.41 12.61
N ILE A 509 -28.51 -15.98 11.77
CA ILE A 509 -28.13 -14.58 11.57
C ILE A 509 -28.75 -14.06 10.26
N CYS A 510 -28.64 -14.85 9.19
CA CYS A 510 -29.12 -14.50 7.86
C CYS A 510 -30.18 -15.49 7.39
N SER A 511 -31.45 -15.16 7.60
CA SER A 511 -32.60 -16.00 7.24
C SER A 511 -32.69 -16.34 5.75
N SER A 512 -31.98 -15.60 4.89
CA SER A 512 -31.86 -15.93 3.47
C SER A 512 -31.16 -17.26 3.21
N PHE A 513 -30.37 -17.78 4.15
CA PHE A 513 -29.70 -19.10 4.08
C PHE A 513 -30.51 -20.24 4.75
N ALA A 514 -31.79 -20.00 5.06
CA ALA A 514 -32.66 -20.99 5.69
C ALA A 514 -33.07 -22.15 4.78
#